data_AF-A0A9C9PL03-F1
#
_entry.id   AF-A0A9C9PL03-F1
#
_cell.length_a   1.000
_cell.length_b   1.000
_cell.length_c   1.000
_cell.angle_alpha   90.00
_cell.angle_beta   90.00
_cell.angle_gamma   90.00
#
_symmetry.space_group_name_H-M   'P 1'
#
loop_
_entity.id
_entity.type
_entity.pdbx_description
1 polymer ?
#
loop_
_entity_poly.entity_id
_entity_poly.type
_entity_poly.pdbx_seq_one_letter_code
_entity_poly.pdbx_strand_id
1 'polypeptide(L)'
;MNTKTELVRFDWAMKSLLRDKANFDILEGFLSAVLRQDVTVIEILESESNVPDIEQKLNLVDILIQDKQQRYVIIEVQNCHITAYLERILFGVSKVIV
;
A
#
# COMPACT_ATOMS: atom_id res chain seq x y z
N MET A 1 -0.41 -36.38 -8.04
CA MET A 1 0.71 -35.47 -7.72
C MET A 1 0.15 -34.32 -6.92
N ASN A 2 0.56 -34.16 -5.66
CA ASN A 2 0.14 -33.04 -4.83
C ASN A 2 1.04 -31.85 -5.21
N THR A 3 0.64 -31.06 -6.21
CA THR A 3 1.38 -29.86 -6.60
C THR A 3 1.19 -28.84 -5.49
N LYS A 4 2.16 -28.75 -4.58
CA LYS A 4 2.20 -27.74 -3.54
C LYS A 4 2.33 -26.38 -4.24
N THR A 5 1.24 -25.63 -4.31
CA THR A 5 1.27 -24.28 -4.88
C THR A 5 2.01 -23.37 -3.90
N GLU A 6 3.15 -22.85 -4.32
CA GLU A 6 3.86 -21.82 -3.57
C GLU A 6 3.10 -20.50 -3.77
N LEU A 7 2.33 -20.12 -2.75
CA LEU A 7 1.56 -18.88 -2.74
C LEU A 7 2.38 -17.79 -2.06
N VAL A 8 2.48 -16.64 -2.72
CA VAL A 8 3.05 -15.43 -2.14
C VAL A 8 1.90 -14.53 -1.68
N ARG A 9 1.94 -14.07 -0.43
CA ARG A 9 0.99 -13.08 0.07
C ARG A 9 1.26 -11.72 -0.60
N PHE A 10 0.21 -11.04 -1.03
CA PHE A 10 0.33 -9.75 -1.70
C PHE A 10 1.07 -8.70 -0.84
N ASP A 11 0.78 -8.63 0.46
CA ASP A 11 1.46 -7.71 1.39
C ASP A 11 2.97 -8.00 1.55
N TRP A 12 3.38 -9.26 1.40
CA TRP A 12 4.79 -9.63 1.37
C TRP A 12 5.44 -9.22 0.04
N ALA A 13 4.75 -9.44 -1.08
CA ALA A 13 5.22 -9.04 -2.41
C ALA A 13 5.41 -7.52 -2.49
N MET A 14 4.47 -6.73 -1.95
CA MET A 14 4.57 -5.26 -1.85
C MET A 14 5.83 -4.79 -1.13
N LYS A 15 6.18 -5.43 0.00
CA LYS A 15 7.34 -5.05 0.82
C LYS A 15 8.67 -5.51 0.27
N SER A 16 8.67 -6.58 -0.52
CA SER A 16 9.90 -7.27 -0.93
C SER A 16 10.13 -7.09 -2.43
N LEU A 17 9.26 -7.68 -3.25
CA LEU A 17 9.43 -7.77 -4.70
C LEU A 17 9.06 -6.47 -5.41
N LEU A 18 7.87 -5.93 -5.11
CA LEU A 18 7.29 -4.79 -5.82
C LEU A 18 7.86 -3.45 -5.38
N ARG A 19 8.82 -3.47 -4.43
CA ARG A 19 9.53 -2.27 -3.98
C ARG A 19 10.55 -1.77 -5.00
N ASP A 20 11.05 -2.67 -5.83
CA ASP A 20 11.95 -2.31 -6.91
C ASP A 20 11.19 -1.48 -7.96
N LYS A 21 11.77 -0.35 -8.37
CA LYS A 21 11.22 0.52 -9.43
C LYS A 21 11.03 -0.23 -10.74
N ALA A 22 11.83 -1.27 -10.99
CA ALA A 22 11.66 -2.13 -12.16
C ALA A 22 10.31 -2.88 -12.19
N ASN A 23 9.65 -3.01 -11.03
CA ASN A 23 8.38 -3.72 -10.86
C ASN A 23 7.18 -2.78 -10.66
N PHE A 24 7.34 -1.47 -10.89
CA PHE A 24 6.26 -0.49 -10.69
C PHE A 24 5.13 -0.66 -11.71
N ASP A 25 5.42 -1.15 -12.90
CA ASP A 25 4.44 -1.49 -13.93
C ASP A 25 3.38 -2.49 -13.42
N ILE A 26 3.80 -3.46 -12.60
CA ILE A 26 2.89 -4.42 -11.95
C ILE A 26 1.93 -3.69 -10.99
N LEU A 27 2.44 -2.73 -10.22
CA LEU A 27 1.64 -1.94 -9.29
C LEU A 27 0.68 -1.00 -10.01
N GLU A 28 1.16 -0.31 -11.04
CA GLU A 28 0.34 0.54 -11.89
C GLU A 28 -0.81 -0.24 -12.54
N GLY A 29 -0.52 -1.43 -13.08
CA GLY A 29 -1.54 -2.31 -13.64
C GLY A 29 -2.57 -2.76 -12.60
N PHE A 30 -2.12 -3.17 -11.42
CA PHE A 30 -3.01 -3.54 -10.32
C PHE A 30 -3.90 -2.39 -9.86
N LEU A 31 -3.31 -1.23 -9.58
CA LEU A 31 -4.04 -0.04 -9.10
C LEU A 31 -4.99 0.48 -10.17
N SER A 32 -4.58 0.47 -11.44
CA SER A 32 -5.43 0.92 -12.54
C SER A 32 -6.66 0.03 -12.71
N ALA A 33 -6.50 -1.29 -12.53
CA ALA A 33 -7.61 -2.23 -12.56
C ALA A 33 -8.60 -2.01 -11.40
N VAL A 34 -8.09 -1.77 -10.18
CA VAL A 34 -8.91 -1.55 -8.98
C VAL A 34 -9.64 -0.20 -9.04
N LEU A 35 -8.95 0.87 -9.41
CA LEU A 35 -9.47 2.23 -9.45
C LEU A 35 -10.25 2.53 -10.73
N ARG A 36 -10.17 1.67 -11.75
CA ARG A 36 -10.75 1.85 -13.09
C ARG A 36 -10.30 3.15 -13.78
N GLN A 37 -9.05 3.55 -13.53
CA GLN A 37 -8.41 4.71 -14.13
C GLN A 37 -6.90 4.47 -14.22
N ASP A 38 -6.23 5.00 -15.24
CA ASP A 38 -4.78 4.87 -15.32
C ASP A 38 -4.12 5.75 -14.25
N VAL A 39 -3.11 5.20 -13.60
CA VAL A 39 -2.30 5.85 -12.57
C VAL A 39 -0.83 5.55 -12.79
N THR A 40 0.03 6.49 -12.42
CA THR A 40 1.48 6.31 -12.46
C THR A 40 2.01 6.24 -11.03
N VAL A 41 2.79 5.22 -10.70
CA VAL A 41 3.42 5.09 -9.39
C VAL A 41 4.69 5.96 -9.38
N ILE A 42 4.72 6.92 -8.46
CA ILE A 42 5.85 7.85 -8.31
C ILE A 42 6.89 7.26 -7.37
N GLU A 43 6.44 6.81 -6.20
CA GLU A 43 7.30 6.31 -5.15
C GLU A 43 6.52 5.40 -4.19
N ILE A 44 7.23 4.43 -3.61
CA ILE A 44 6.75 3.67 -2.46
C ILE A 44 7.42 4.26 -1.23
N LEU A 45 6.62 4.89 -0.37
CA LEU A 45 7.11 5.58 0.81
C LEU A 45 7.49 4.56 1.89
N GLU A 46 8.55 4.84 2.62
CA GLU A 46 8.95 4.02 3.75
C GLU A 46 8.09 4.38 4.97
N SER A 47 7.16 3.51 5.34
CA SER A 47 6.44 3.64 6.61
C SER A 47 7.43 3.34 7.75
N GLU A 48 7.63 4.33 8.62
CA GLU A 48 8.65 4.39 9.68
C GLU A 48 8.96 3.07 10.39
N SER A 49 10.18 2.55 10.18
CA SER A 49 10.73 1.40 10.90
C SER A 49 11.09 1.67 12.37
N ASN A 50 10.82 2.88 12.89
CA ASN A 50 11.26 3.35 14.20
C ASN A 50 10.14 3.57 15.24
N VAL A 51 8.88 3.22 14.95
CA VAL A 51 7.81 3.36 15.95
C VAL A 51 7.97 2.24 17.02
N PRO A 52 8.12 2.59 18.32
CA PRO A 52 8.35 1.62 19.39
C PRO A 52 7.12 0.74 19.69
N ASP A 53 5.97 1.10 19.12
CA ASP A 53 4.69 0.50 19.42
C ASP A 53 4.36 -0.62 18.42
N ILE A 54 4.33 -1.85 18.93
CA ILE A 54 4.15 -3.09 18.15
C ILE A 54 2.78 -3.08 17.42
N GLU A 55 1.80 -2.34 17.95
CA GLU A 55 0.47 -2.17 17.35
C GLU A 55 0.45 -1.17 16.17
N GLN A 56 1.37 -0.19 16.15
CA GLN A 56 1.57 0.73 15.01
C GLN A 56 2.51 0.15 13.95
N LYS A 57 3.21 -0.92 14.30
CA LYS A 57 4.11 -1.71 13.44
C LYS A 57 3.38 -2.55 12.39
N LEU A 58 2.10 -2.29 12.15
CA LEU A 58 1.30 -2.84 11.06
C LEU A 58 1.72 -2.29 9.70
N ASN A 59 3.03 -2.23 9.42
CA ASN A 59 3.59 -2.73 8.18
C ASN A 59 2.80 -2.25 6.94
N LEU A 60 2.64 -0.94 6.84
CA LEU A 60 1.92 -0.24 5.80
C LEU A 60 2.84 -0.11 4.60
N VAL A 61 2.25 -0.12 3.42
CA VAL A 61 2.94 0.30 2.20
C VAL A 61 2.14 1.47 1.67
N ASP A 62 2.69 2.65 1.85
CA ASP A 62 2.14 3.89 1.33
C ASP A 62 2.71 4.11 -0.07
N ILE A 63 1.84 4.18 -1.06
CA ILE A 63 2.21 4.35 -2.46
C ILE A 63 1.79 5.76 -2.87
N LEU A 64 2.77 6.57 -3.25
CA LEU A 64 2.49 7.86 -3.89
C LEU A 64 2.26 7.62 -5.38
N ILE A 65 1.08 7.96 -5.85
CA ILE A 65 0.73 7.91 -7.26
C ILE A 65 0.38 9.29 -7.80
N GLN A 66 0.40 9.41 -9.13
CA GLN A 66 -0.18 10.52 -9.86
C GLN A 66 -1.29 10.01 -10.77
N ASP A 67 -2.44 10.66 -10.75
CA ASP A 67 -3.56 10.33 -11.64
C ASP A 67 -3.52 11.12 -12.96
N LYS A 68 -4.46 10.82 -13.87
CA LYS A 68 -4.59 11.54 -15.15
C LYS A 68 -4.83 13.05 -15.03
N GLN A 69 -5.35 13.50 -13.89
CA GLN A 69 -5.59 14.92 -13.62
C GLN A 69 -4.38 15.61 -12.98
N GLN A 70 -3.22 14.94 -12.97
CA GLN A 70 -1.98 15.42 -12.35
C GLN A 70 -2.11 15.61 -10.83
N ARG A 71 -3.08 14.95 -10.19
CA ARG A 71 -3.25 15.00 -8.73
C ARG A 71 -2.38 13.92 -8.10
N TYR A 72 -1.70 14.31 -7.02
CA TYR A 72 -0.98 13.36 -6.17
C TYR A 72 -1.95 12.69 -5.20
N VAL A 73 -1.92 11.37 -5.16
CA VAL A 73 -2.76 10.56 -4.28
C VAL A 73 -1.88 9.58 -3.53
N ILE A 74 -2.05 9.52 -2.21
CA ILE A 74 -1.41 8.52 -1.35
C ILE A 74 -2.39 7.35 -1.22
N ILE A 75 -1.93 6.15 -1.56
CA ILE A 75 -2.68 4.91 -1.42
C ILE A 75 -2.00 4.06 -0.36
N GLU A 76 -2.73 3.80 0.72
CA GLU A 76 -2.26 2.98 1.83
C GLU A 76 -2.81 1.56 1.71
N VAL A 77 -1.92 0.57 1.59
CA VAL A 77 -2.30 -0.85 1.52
C VAL A 77 -2.25 -1.47 2.91
N GLN A 78 -3.42 -1.80 3.46
CA GLN A 78 -3.56 -2.47 4.76
C GLN A 78 -4.06 -3.91 4.57
N ASN A 79 -3.30 -4.88 5.07
CA ASN A 79 -3.73 -6.28 5.14
C ASN A 79 -3.93 -6.70 6.61
N CYS A 80 -4.94 -6.15 7.27
CA CYS A 80 -5.28 -6.47 8.66
C CYS A 80 -6.80 -6.55 8.87
N HIS A 81 -7.22 -7.51 9.69
CA HIS A 81 -8.59 -7.55 10.21
C HIS A 81 -8.62 -6.65 11.45
N ILE A 82 -9.18 -5.44 11.31
CA ILE A 82 -9.25 -4.46 12.41
C ILE A 82 -10.71 -4.24 12.79
N THR A 83 -11.05 -4.51 14.06
CA THR A 83 -12.41 -4.35 14.59
C THR A 83 -12.86 -2.89 14.64
N ALA A 84 -11.92 -1.94 14.68
CA ALA A 84 -12.14 -0.48 14.73
C ALA A 84 -11.58 0.24 13.48
N TYR A 85 -11.91 -0.27 12.29
CA TYR A 85 -11.36 0.23 11.02
C TYR A 85 -11.78 1.69 10.74
N LEU A 86 -13.02 2.06 11.07
CA LEU A 86 -13.53 3.40 10.81
C LEU A 86 -12.84 4.44 11.71
N GLU A 87 -12.67 4.13 12.99
CA GLU A 87 -11.99 4.97 13.97
C GLU A 87 -10.53 5.21 13.57
N ARG A 88 -9.86 4.17 13.05
CA ARG A 88 -8.51 4.28 12.50
C ARG A 88 -8.45 5.24 11.31
N ILE A 89 -9.38 5.14 10.35
CA ILE A 89 -9.43 6.06 9.20
C ILE A 89 -9.61 7.51 9.68
N LEU A 90 -10.57 7.74 10.58
CA LEU A 90 -10.86 9.08 11.11
C LEU A 90 -9.64 9.67 11.83
N PHE A 91 -8.96 8.86 12.63
CA PHE A 91 -7.73 9.27 13.30
C PHE A 91 -6.61 9.60 12.30
N GLY A 92 -6.42 8.76 11.27
CA GLY A 92 -5.45 9.02 10.19
C GLY A 92 -5.72 10.34 9.47
N VAL A 93 -6.96 10.58 9.06
CA VAL A 93 -7.38 11.85 8.42
C VAL A 93 -7.11 13.05 9.33
N SER A 94 -7.39 12.92 10.64
CA SER A 94 -7.14 14.01 11.59
C SER A 94 -5.66 14.40 11.71
N LYS A 95 -4.74 13.43 11.58
CA LYS A 95 -3.29 13.70 11.62
C LYS A 95 -2.78 14.44 10.39
N VAL A 96 -3.41 14.25 9.23
CA VAL A 96 -2.97 14.86 7.96
C VAL A 96 -3.39 16.33 7.84
N ILE A 97 -4.46 16.72 8.55
CA ILE A 97 -5.03 18.08 8.47
C ILE A 97 -4.30 19.10 9.35
N VAL A 98 -3.45 18.65 10.29
CA VAL A 98 -2.75 19.50 11.27
C VAL A 98 -1.37 19.92 10.80
#